data_AF-A0A1K1PXP2-F1
#
_entry.id   AF-A0A1K1PXP2-F1
#
_cell.length_a   1.000
_cell.length_b   1.000
_cell.length_c   1.000
_cell.angle_alpha   90.00
_cell.angle_beta   90.00
_cell.angle_gamma   90.00
#
_symmetry.space_group_name_H-M   'P 1'
#
loop_
_entity.id
_entity.type
_entity.pdbx_description
1 polymer ?
#
loop_
_entity_poly.entity_id
_entity_poly.type
_entity_poly.pdbx_seq_one_letter_code
_entity_poly.pdbx_strand_id
1 'polypeptide(L)'
;MLTISKVYKDTPLAQELLQFVEECSWHEVKEHIADMLRSWEFTDWECMFAAVQDGKIVGMASIMKTDYYPLPDIYPWISCIFVTESARGHRISGQLIDFANGYARELGFTRSYIPTEYTGLYEKYGYEYIHDIINYGGETDRLYAKEL
;
A
#
# COMPACT_ATOMS: atom_id res chain seq x y z
N MET A 1 14.37 -7.00 14.65
CA MET A 1 14.79 -6.81 13.22
C MET A 1 13.53 -6.60 12.40
N LEU A 2 13.51 -5.65 11.46
CA LEU A 2 12.37 -5.42 10.58
C LEU A 2 12.44 -6.37 9.38
N THR A 3 11.32 -7.03 9.06
CA THR A 3 11.16 -7.86 7.87
C THR A 3 9.88 -7.48 7.14
N ILE A 4 9.90 -7.48 5.82
CA ILE A 4 8.70 -7.25 5.00
C ILE A 4 8.40 -8.52 4.23
N SER A 5 7.14 -8.94 4.26
CA SER A 5 6.68 -10.18 3.64
C SER A 5 5.40 -9.95 2.85
N LYS A 6 5.29 -10.60 1.69
CA LYS A 6 4.00 -10.79 1.00
C LYS A 6 3.08 -11.64 1.86
N VAL A 7 1.83 -11.22 2.00
CA VAL A 7 0.82 -11.90 2.79
C VAL A 7 0.04 -12.85 1.88
N TYR A 8 -0.10 -14.11 2.31
CA TYR A 8 -0.80 -15.14 1.56
C TYR A 8 -2.08 -15.58 2.29
N LYS A 9 -3.08 -16.00 1.51
CA LYS A 9 -4.37 -16.46 2.03
C LYS A 9 -4.18 -17.60 3.02
N ASP A 10 -5.03 -17.64 4.05
CA ASP A 10 -5.08 -18.75 5.01
C ASP A 10 -3.76 -18.98 5.78
N THR A 11 -2.93 -17.93 5.92
CA THR A 11 -1.71 -17.97 6.73
C THR A 11 -1.88 -17.24 8.07
N PRO A 12 -1.08 -17.56 9.10
CA PRO A 12 -1.07 -16.81 10.35
C PRO A 12 -0.84 -15.31 10.13
N LEU A 13 0.05 -14.95 9.19
CA LEU A 13 0.34 -13.56 8.86
C LEU A 13 -0.89 -12.81 8.30
N ALA A 14 -1.77 -13.50 7.56
CA ALA A 14 -3.02 -12.90 7.08
C ALA A 14 -4.00 -12.61 8.23
N GLN A 15 -4.09 -13.51 9.21
CA GLN A 15 -4.90 -13.31 10.41
C GLN A 15 -4.37 -12.17 11.27
N GLU A 16 -3.04 -12.13 11.47
CA GLU A 16 -2.35 -11.04 12.17
C GLU A 16 -2.54 -9.71 11.45
N LEU A 17 -2.49 -9.69 10.11
CA LEU A 17 -2.70 -8.47 9.33
C LEU A 17 -4.16 -7.99 9.43
N LEU A 18 -5.13 -8.89 9.41
CA LEU A 18 -6.53 -8.52 9.61
C LEU A 18 -6.72 -7.87 10.99
N GLN A 19 -6.22 -8.49 12.05
CA GLN A 19 -6.28 -7.91 13.40
C GLN A 19 -5.58 -6.55 13.47
N PHE A 20 -4.40 -6.43 12.86
CA PHE A 20 -3.66 -5.18 12.77
C PHE A 20 -4.49 -4.07 12.10
N VAL A 21 -5.19 -4.37 11.00
CA VAL A 21 -6.04 -3.42 10.28
C VAL A 21 -7.23 -3.02 11.14
N GLU A 22 -7.92 -3.97 11.76
CA GLU A 22 -9.08 -3.71 12.63
C GLU A 22 -8.72 -2.79 13.82
N GLU A 23 -7.53 -2.94 14.36
CA GLU A 23 -7.04 -2.19 15.52
C GLU A 23 -6.34 -0.87 15.17
N CYS A 24 -5.95 -0.65 13.91
CA CYS A 24 -5.20 0.55 13.54
C CYS A 24 -6.02 1.86 13.68
N SER A 25 -5.28 2.97 13.75
CA SER A 25 -5.80 4.33 13.91
C SER A 25 -6.37 4.94 12.62
N TRP A 26 -6.32 4.25 11.48
CA TRP A 26 -6.81 4.76 10.21
C TRP A 26 -8.32 4.51 10.02
N HIS A 27 -9.11 5.20 10.83
CA HIS A 27 -10.54 4.92 11.00
C HIS A 27 -11.38 5.01 9.72
N GLU A 28 -11.02 5.89 8.78
CA GLU A 28 -11.82 6.17 7.58
C GLU A 28 -11.79 5.03 6.56
N VAL A 29 -10.68 4.29 6.47
CA VAL A 29 -10.49 3.26 5.43
C VAL A 29 -10.30 1.85 5.99
N LYS A 30 -10.02 1.69 7.29
CA LYS A 30 -9.65 0.38 7.84
C LYS A 30 -10.72 -0.69 7.68
N GLU A 31 -12.01 -0.35 7.76
CA GLU A 31 -13.08 -1.34 7.55
C GLU A 31 -13.09 -1.86 6.11
N HIS A 32 -12.87 -0.98 5.13
CA HIS A 32 -12.76 -1.40 3.73
C HIS A 32 -11.56 -2.33 3.52
N ILE A 33 -10.41 -2.01 4.12
CA ILE A 33 -9.22 -2.87 4.05
C ILE A 33 -9.45 -4.21 4.76
N ALA A 34 -10.12 -4.19 5.92
CA ALA A 34 -10.48 -5.40 6.65
C ALA A 34 -11.43 -6.28 5.82
N ASP A 35 -12.41 -5.69 5.14
CA ASP A 35 -13.32 -6.41 4.25
C ASP A 35 -12.58 -7.05 3.09
N MET A 36 -11.65 -6.34 2.43
CA MET A 36 -10.79 -6.92 1.39
C MET A 36 -9.99 -8.13 1.90
N LEU A 37 -9.49 -8.08 3.14
CA LEU A 37 -8.76 -9.19 3.77
C LEU A 37 -9.68 -10.35 4.15
N ARG A 38 -10.89 -10.07 4.64
CA ARG A 38 -11.91 -11.08 5.02
C ARG A 38 -12.44 -11.82 3.80
N SER A 39 -12.78 -11.10 2.73
CA SER A 39 -13.28 -11.67 1.47
C SER A 39 -12.17 -12.23 0.59
N TRP A 40 -10.93 -11.77 0.81
CA TRP A 40 -9.76 -12.08 0.01
C TRP A 40 -9.97 -11.75 -1.48
N GLU A 41 -10.37 -10.49 -1.74
CA GLU A 41 -10.70 -9.99 -3.08
C GLU A 41 -9.50 -9.76 -4.01
N PHE A 42 -8.29 -10.12 -3.58
CA PHE A 42 -7.07 -9.99 -4.39
C PHE A 42 -7.07 -10.98 -5.56
N THR A 43 -6.81 -10.49 -6.78
CA THR A 43 -6.72 -11.31 -7.99
C THR A 43 -5.32 -11.32 -8.59
N ASP A 44 -4.95 -12.42 -9.24
CA ASP A 44 -3.72 -12.52 -10.05
C ASP A 44 -2.45 -12.19 -9.24
N TRP A 45 -1.90 -10.99 -9.40
CA TRP A 45 -0.72 -10.51 -8.70
C TRP A 45 -1.01 -9.53 -7.55
N GLU A 46 -2.26 -9.13 -7.35
CA GLU A 46 -2.63 -8.23 -6.27
C GLU A 46 -2.34 -8.87 -4.92
N CYS A 47 -1.81 -8.09 -3.97
CA CYS A 47 -1.55 -8.59 -2.63
C CYS A 47 -1.27 -7.47 -1.63
N MET A 48 -1.28 -7.85 -0.35
CA MET A 48 -0.81 -7.04 0.77
C MET A 48 0.62 -7.43 1.16
N PHE A 49 1.36 -6.46 1.67
CA PHE A 49 2.66 -6.62 2.31
C PHE A 49 2.55 -6.19 3.76
N ALA A 50 3.17 -6.95 4.66
CA ALA A 50 3.23 -6.63 6.09
C ALA A 50 4.68 -6.37 6.50
N ALA A 51 4.91 -5.24 7.18
CA ALA A 51 6.16 -4.94 7.85
C ALA A 51 6.09 -5.46 9.30
N VAL A 52 6.91 -6.45 9.61
CA VAL A 52 6.96 -7.11 10.91
C VAL A 52 8.23 -6.69 11.65
N GLN A 53 8.07 -6.13 12.85
CA GLN A 53 9.16 -5.79 13.75
C GLN A 53 8.94 -6.51 15.08
N ASP A 54 9.95 -7.28 15.49
CA ASP A 54 9.98 -8.00 16.78
C ASP A 54 8.72 -8.87 17.00
N GLY A 55 8.29 -9.55 15.93
CA GLY A 55 7.15 -10.46 15.92
C GLY A 55 5.78 -9.79 15.83
N LYS A 56 5.72 -8.48 15.57
CA LYS A 56 4.45 -7.74 15.43
C LYS A 56 4.41 -6.95 14.14
N ILE A 57 3.23 -6.89 13.52
CA ILE A 57 3.01 -6.01 12.37
C ILE A 57 3.04 -4.56 12.86
N VAL A 58 3.85 -3.74 12.21
CA VAL A 58 4.02 -2.31 12.47
C VAL A 58 3.66 -1.44 11.26
N GLY A 59 3.39 -2.05 10.12
CA GLY A 59 2.92 -1.36 8.94
C GLY A 59 2.50 -2.30 7.82
N MET A 60 1.83 -1.75 6.82
CA MET A 60 1.33 -2.45 5.66
C MET A 60 1.40 -1.57 4.41
N ALA A 61 1.35 -2.21 3.25
CA ALA A 61 1.08 -1.61 1.96
C ALA A 61 0.41 -2.65 1.06
N SER A 62 -0.20 -2.22 -0.03
CA SER A 62 -0.79 -3.10 -1.05
C SER A 62 -0.21 -2.81 -2.43
N ILE A 63 -0.37 -3.76 -3.33
CA ILE A 63 -0.20 -3.55 -4.77
C ILE A 63 -1.46 -4.03 -5.48
N MET A 64 -2.14 -3.13 -6.22
CA MET A 64 -3.51 -3.36 -6.72
C MET A 64 -3.67 -2.93 -8.18
N LYS A 65 -4.65 -3.53 -8.89
CA LYS A 65 -5.06 -3.11 -10.25
C LYS A 65 -5.92 -1.87 -10.22
N THR A 66 -6.79 -1.76 -9.22
CA THR A 66 -7.71 -0.65 -9.04
C THR A 66 -7.49 0.01 -7.69
N ASP A 67 -7.82 1.30 -7.62
CA ASP A 67 -7.85 2.09 -6.40
C ASP A 67 -9.13 2.95 -6.40
N TYR A 68 -9.31 3.86 -5.45
CA TYR A 68 -10.47 4.74 -5.27
C TYR A 68 -10.64 5.82 -6.37
N TYR A 69 -10.14 5.56 -7.57
CA TYR A 69 -10.11 6.48 -8.70
C TYR A 69 -10.67 5.82 -9.97
N PRO A 70 -11.45 6.54 -10.78
CA PRO A 70 -12.01 6.05 -12.05
C PRO A 70 -10.95 6.04 -13.18
N LEU A 71 -9.80 5.40 -12.95
CA LEU A 71 -8.63 5.41 -13.84
C LEU A 71 -8.21 3.97 -14.21
N PRO A 72 -8.92 3.31 -15.16
CA PRO A 72 -8.74 1.89 -15.44
C PRO A 72 -7.39 1.54 -16.09
N ASP A 73 -6.73 2.51 -16.73
CA ASP A 73 -5.47 2.32 -17.44
C ASP A 73 -4.22 2.61 -16.59
N ILE A 74 -4.41 3.01 -15.33
CA ILE A 74 -3.32 3.32 -14.40
C ILE A 74 -3.22 2.16 -13.41
N TYR A 75 -2.11 1.42 -13.48
CA TYR A 75 -1.74 0.36 -12.55
C TYR A 75 -0.28 -0.05 -12.80
N PRO A 76 0.38 -0.73 -11.85
CA PRO A 76 -0.07 -1.06 -10.50
C PRO A 76 -0.09 0.15 -9.55
N TRP A 77 -1.13 0.20 -8.71
CA TRP A 77 -1.21 1.13 -7.58
C TRP A 77 -0.46 0.55 -6.39
N ILE A 78 0.36 1.36 -5.72
CA ILE A 78 0.86 1.05 -4.38
C ILE A 78 0.03 1.85 -3.38
N SER A 79 -0.81 1.15 -2.63
CA SER A 79 -1.87 1.76 -1.83
C SER A 79 -1.86 1.21 -0.41
N CYS A 80 -2.85 1.59 0.39
CA CYS A 80 -3.00 1.12 1.78
C CYS A 80 -1.72 1.28 2.63
N ILE A 81 -0.88 2.28 2.33
CA ILE A 81 0.41 2.47 3.00
C ILE A 81 0.15 3.04 4.39
N PHE A 82 0.37 2.23 5.41
CA PHE A 82 0.17 2.63 6.80
C PHE A 82 1.31 2.14 7.68
N VAL A 83 1.73 2.96 8.64
CA VAL A 83 2.71 2.61 9.68
C VAL A 83 2.18 3.11 11.01
N THR A 84 2.25 2.26 12.04
CA THR A 84 1.83 2.63 13.40
C THR A 84 2.59 3.84 13.89
N GLU A 85 1.94 4.69 14.68
CA GLU A 85 2.50 5.94 15.19
C GLU A 85 3.82 5.72 15.91
N SER A 86 3.90 4.65 16.72
CA SER A 86 5.11 4.28 17.48
C SER A 86 6.28 3.83 16.60
N ALA A 87 6.02 3.39 15.37
CA ALA A 87 7.03 2.93 14.42
C ALA A 87 7.38 3.97 13.32
N ARG A 88 6.66 5.09 13.25
CA ARG A 88 6.96 6.20 12.31
C ARG A 88 8.33 6.82 12.60
N GLY A 89 8.88 7.53 11.61
CA GLY A 89 10.22 8.11 11.68
C GLY A 89 11.38 7.16 11.35
N HIS A 90 11.10 5.86 11.20
CA HIS A 90 12.11 4.82 10.92
C HIS A 90 12.14 4.37 9.44
N ARG A 91 11.57 5.18 8.52
CA ARG A 91 11.51 4.90 7.08
C ARG A 91 10.86 3.56 6.70
N ILE A 92 9.94 3.05 7.54
CA ILE A 92 9.22 1.78 7.28
C ILE A 92 8.33 1.90 6.04
N SER A 93 7.65 3.03 5.83
CA SER A 93 6.86 3.26 4.62
C SER A 93 7.71 3.19 3.35
N GLY A 94 8.91 3.78 3.37
CA GLY A 94 9.87 3.67 2.27
C GLY A 94 10.26 2.22 1.97
N GLN A 95 10.54 1.43 3.00
CA GLN A 95 10.88 0.01 2.83
C GLN A 95 9.70 -0.81 2.28
N LEU A 96 8.46 -0.52 2.72
CA LEU A 96 7.25 -1.14 2.17
C LEU A 96 7.06 -0.79 0.69
N ILE A 97 7.25 0.47 0.32
CA ILE A 97 7.17 0.97 -1.05
C ILE A 97 8.26 0.34 -1.92
N ASP A 98 9.49 0.24 -1.42
CA ASP A 98 10.59 -0.40 -2.16
C ASP A 98 10.36 -1.89 -2.36
N PHE A 99 9.81 -2.59 -1.35
CA PHE A 99 9.43 -3.99 -1.47
C PHE A 99 8.32 -4.19 -2.52
N ALA A 100 7.26 -3.39 -2.46
CA ALA A 100 6.17 -3.41 -3.42
C ALA A 100 6.64 -3.10 -4.86
N ASN A 101 7.55 -2.13 -5.02
CA ASN A 101 8.18 -1.81 -6.30
C ASN A 101 9.08 -2.95 -6.81
N GLY A 102 9.81 -3.63 -5.92
CA GLY A 102 10.59 -4.82 -6.26
C GLY A 102 9.70 -5.93 -6.82
N TYR A 103 8.60 -6.22 -6.11
CA TYR A 103 7.61 -7.18 -6.57
C TYR A 103 6.97 -6.78 -7.91
N ALA A 104 6.66 -5.49 -8.11
CA ALA A 104 6.15 -4.99 -9.39
C ALA A 104 7.13 -5.22 -10.55
N ARG A 105 8.44 -5.01 -10.33
CA ARG A 105 9.47 -5.31 -11.34
C ARG A 105 9.53 -6.79 -11.70
N GLU A 106 9.43 -7.67 -10.71
CA GLU A 106 9.44 -9.12 -10.93
C GLU A 106 8.27 -9.59 -11.81
N LEU A 107 7.16 -8.84 -11.80
CA LEU A 107 6.00 -9.06 -12.66
C LEU A 107 6.13 -8.42 -14.04
N GLY A 108 7.19 -7.67 -14.30
CA GLY A 108 7.44 -7.00 -15.58
C GLY A 108 6.83 -5.60 -15.72
N PHE A 109 6.32 -5.01 -14.63
CA PHE A 109 5.89 -3.61 -14.66
C PHE A 109 7.09 -2.68 -14.74
N THR A 110 6.98 -1.65 -15.58
CA THR A 110 8.00 -0.61 -15.76
C THR A 110 7.73 0.64 -14.93
N ARG A 111 6.54 0.73 -14.32
CA ARG A 111 6.09 1.90 -13.56
C ARG A 111 5.15 1.47 -12.44
N SER A 112 5.09 2.22 -11.35
CA SER A 112 4.04 2.13 -10.33
C SER A 112 3.51 3.51 -9.95
N TYR A 113 2.34 3.54 -9.31
CA TYR A 113 1.61 4.77 -9.03
C TYR A 113 1.19 4.88 -7.57
N ILE A 114 1.25 6.09 -7.01
CA ILE A 114 0.76 6.40 -5.67
C ILE A 114 -0.09 7.67 -5.74
N PRO A 115 -1.35 7.64 -5.32
CA PRO A 115 -2.17 8.83 -5.16
C PRO A 115 -2.05 9.38 -3.72
N THR A 116 -2.00 10.70 -3.56
CA THR A 116 -1.94 11.32 -2.23
C THR A 116 -2.31 12.79 -2.21
N GLU A 117 -2.87 13.27 -1.09
CA GLU A 117 -2.96 14.70 -0.78
C GLU A 117 -1.60 15.34 -0.39
N TYR A 118 -0.59 14.52 -0.05
CA TYR A 118 0.68 14.99 0.50
C TYR A 118 1.69 15.42 -0.58
N THR A 119 2.60 16.30 -0.18
CA THR A 119 3.77 16.72 -0.97
C THR A 119 5.05 16.50 -0.17
N GLY A 120 6.14 16.11 -0.85
CA GLY A 120 7.47 15.88 -0.28
C GLY A 120 7.67 14.55 0.44
N LEU A 121 6.69 13.65 0.46
CA LEU A 121 6.82 12.33 1.08
C LEU A 121 7.34 11.29 0.09
N TYR A 122 6.64 11.08 -1.02
CA TYR A 122 6.95 10.00 -1.97
C TYR A 122 8.08 10.37 -2.93
N GLU A 123 8.33 11.66 -3.13
CA GLU A 123 9.46 12.18 -3.90
C GLU A 123 10.80 11.74 -3.31
N LYS A 124 10.86 11.59 -1.97
CA LYS A 124 12.04 11.04 -1.27
C LYS A 124 12.31 9.57 -1.63
N TYR A 125 11.31 8.88 -2.19
CA TYR A 125 11.41 7.49 -2.64
C TYR A 125 11.45 7.40 -4.18
N GLY A 126 11.68 8.50 -4.89
CA GLY A 126 11.85 8.55 -6.34
C GLY A 126 10.55 8.59 -7.13
N TYR A 127 9.43 8.93 -6.50
CA TYR A 127 8.19 9.24 -7.21
C TYR A 127 8.19 10.67 -7.72
N GLU A 128 7.65 10.87 -8.91
CA GLU A 128 7.51 12.17 -9.55
C GLU A 128 6.03 12.51 -9.69
N TYR A 129 5.70 13.77 -9.43
CA TYR A 129 4.35 14.29 -9.63
C TYR A 129 4.00 14.27 -11.11
N ILE A 130 2.80 13.77 -11.44
CA ILE A 130 2.31 13.71 -12.83
C ILE A 130 1.25 14.77 -13.07
N HIS A 131 0.12 14.69 -12.36
CA HIS A 131 -1.00 15.63 -12.41
C HIS A 131 -1.95 15.37 -11.24
N ASP A 132 -2.94 16.24 -11.07
CA ASP A 132 -4.02 16.05 -10.09
C ASP A 132 -5.11 15.11 -10.65
N ILE A 133 -5.64 14.23 -9.81
CA ILE A 133 -6.69 13.25 -10.14
C ILE A 133 -7.89 13.44 -9.20
N ILE A 134 -9.07 13.02 -9.66
CA ILE A 134 -10.32 13.14 -8.89
C ILE A 134 -10.76 11.73 -8.45
N ASN A 135 -10.99 11.56 -7.15
CA ASN A 135 -11.44 10.29 -6.58
C ASN A 135 -12.97 10.11 -6.74
N TYR A 136 -13.50 8.93 -6.42
CA TYR A 136 -14.96 8.68 -6.52
C TYR A 136 -15.81 9.57 -5.60
N GLY A 137 -15.22 10.15 -4.55
CA GLY A 137 -15.85 11.14 -3.67
C GLY A 137 -15.87 12.56 -4.23
N GLY A 138 -15.21 12.81 -5.36
CA GLY A 138 -15.10 14.13 -5.98
C GLY A 138 -13.98 15.00 -5.40
N GLU A 139 -13.14 14.46 -4.52
CA GLU A 139 -11.99 15.17 -3.97
C GLU A 139 -10.79 15.04 -4.90
N THR A 140 -9.85 15.99 -4.78
CA THR A 140 -8.68 16.06 -5.63
C THR A 140 -7.45 15.58 -4.88
N ASP A 141 -6.77 14.59 -5.45
CA ASP A 141 -5.49 14.08 -4.98
C ASP A 141 -4.41 14.29 -6.04
N ARG A 142 -3.14 14.15 -5.66
CA ARG A 142 -2.00 14.22 -6.57
C ARG A 142 -1.62 12.81 -7.00
N LEU A 143 -1.54 12.58 -8.30
CA LEU A 143 -0.98 11.35 -8.84
C LEU A 143 0.53 11.47 -8.94
N TYR A 144 1.23 10.54 -8.31
CA TYR A 144 2.65 10.34 -8.47
C TYR A 144 2.95 9.03 -9.18
N ALA A 145 4.03 8.99 -9.97
CA ALA A 145 4.52 7.77 -10.59
C ALA A 145 6.02 7.59 -10.37
N LYS A 146 6.48 6.35 -10.37
CA LYS A 146 7.89 5.99 -10.32
C LYS A 146 8.21 5.00 -11.44
N GLU A 147 9.22 5.30 -12.24
CA GLU A 147 9.83 4.32 -13.13
C GLU A 147 10.55 3.25 -12.31
N LEU A 148 10.34 1.99 -12.66
CA LEU A 148 10.83 0.83 -11.93
C LEU A 148 12.14 0.31 -12.51
#